data_AF-X0SZI7-F1
#
_entry.id   AF-X0SZI7-F1
#
_cell.length_a   1.000
_cell.length_b   1.000
_cell.length_c   1.000
_cell.angle_alpha   90.00
_cell.angle_beta   90.00
_cell.angle_gamma   90.00
#
_symmetry.space_group_name_H-M   'P 1'
#
loop_
_entity.id
_entity.type
_entity.pdbx_description
1 polymer ?
#
loop_
_entity_poly.entity_id
_entity_poly.type
_entity_poly.pdbx_seq_one_letter_code
_entity_poly.pdbx_strand_id
1 'polypeptide(L)' 'MRRTLFNTLVWSVAAVIVTMSYGAATAQDYDIAILNGRVMDPETNFDGVRNVGIKGG' A
#
# COMPACT_ATOMS: atom_id res chain seq x y z
N MET A 1 -7.66 -41.62 5.99
CA MET A 1 -6.41 -40.83 5.82
C MET A 1 -6.31 -40.06 4.50
N ARG A 2 -6.92 -40.49 3.37
CA ARG A 2 -6.81 -39.77 2.07
C ARG A 2 -7.63 -38.46 1.97
N ARG A 3 -8.72 -38.32 2.73
CA ARG A 3 -9.59 -37.12 2.70
C ARG A 3 -8.99 -35.91 3.43
N THR A 4 -8.20 -36.15 4.48
CA THR A 4 -7.54 -35.08 5.26
C THR A 4 -6.39 -34.44 4.49
N LEU A 5 -5.59 -35.24 3.77
CA LEU A 5 -4.47 -34.76 2.93
C LEU A 5 -4.93 -33.91 1.75
N PHE A 6 -6.06 -34.27 1.13
CA PHE A 6 -6.64 -33.48 0.04
C PHE A 6 -7.18 -32.12 0.54
N ASN A 7 -7.86 -32.12 1.70
CA ASN A 7 -8.38 -30.89 2.28
C ASN A 7 -7.25 -29.93 2.69
N THR A 8 -6.17 -30.43 3.30
CA THR A 8 -5.01 -29.60 3.68
C THR A 8 -4.32 -28.97 2.47
N LEU A 9 -4.30 -29.67 1.32
CA LEU A 9 -3.75 -29.13 0.07
C LEU A 9 -4.66 -28.03 -0.51
N VAL A 10 -5.97 -28.20 -0.43
CA VAL A 10 -6.93 -27.19 -0.90
C VAL A 10 -6.84 -25.92 -0.04
N TRP A 11 -6.75 -26.06 1.29
CA TRP A 11 -6.60 -24.92 2.20
C TRP A 11 -5.28 -24.18 2.02
N SER A 12 -4.18 -24.87 1.73
CA SER A 12 -2.89 -24.21 1.49
C SER A 12 -2.86 -23.44 0.18
N VAL A 13 -3.44 -23.98 -0.89
CA VAL A 13 -3.55 -23.28 -2.18
C VAL A 13 -4.46 -22.04 -2.05
N ALA A 14 -5.58 -22.16 -1.33
CA ALA A 14 -6.47 -21.04 -1.05
C ALA A 14 -5.76 -19.91 -0.27
N ALA A 15 -4.92 -20.26 0.72
CA ALA A 15 -4.15 -19.28 1.47
C ALA A 15 -3.14 -18.52 0.60
N VAL A 16 -2.46 -19.19 -0.33
CA VAL A 16 -1.52 -18.55 -1.26
C VAL A 16 -2.24 -17.56 -2.18
N ILE A 17 -3.41 -17.94 -2.72
CA ILE A 17 -4.21 -17.05 -3.58
C ILE A 17 -4.64 -15.80 -2.82
N VAL A 18 -5.07 -15.93 -1.56
CA VAL A 18 -5.45 -14.78 -0.71
C VAL A 18 -4.27 -13.85 -0.42
N THR A 19 -3.05 -14.37 -0.28
CA THR A 19 -1.87 -13.51 -0.08
C THR A 19 -1.47 -12.72 -1.32
N MET A 20 -1.82 -13.18 -2.52
CA MET A 20 -1.50 -12.48 -3.78
C MET A 20 -2.51 -11.38 -4.14
N SER A 21 -3.65 -11.32 -3.46
CA SER A 21 -4.67 -10.28 -3.65
C SER A 21 -4.49 -9.06 -2.74
N TYR A 22 -3.45 -9.02 -1.89
CA TYR A 22 -3.05 -7.78 -1.23
C TYR A 22 -2.49 -6.83 -2.29
N GLY A 23 -3.34 -5.87 -2.66
CA GLY A 23 -3.29 -5.13 -3.90
C GLY A 23 -1.96 -4.48 -4.24
N ALA A 24 -1.73 -4.39 -5.55
CA ALA A 24 -0.76 -3.45 -6.10
C ALA A 24 -1.01 -2.08 -5.46
N ALA A 25 0.00 -1.52 -4.79
CA ALA A 25 -0.07 -0.17 -4.28
C ALA A 25 -0.29 0.76 -5.48
N THR A 26 -1.52 1.25 -5.63
CA THR A 26 -1.86 2.22 -6.67
C THR A 26 -1.21 3.52 -6.28
N ALA A 27 -0.18 3.95 -7.02
CA ALA A 27 0.33 5.30 -6.89
C ALA A 27 -0.83 6.27 -7.15
N GLN A 28 -1.09 7.20 -6.22
CA GLN A 28 -2.04 8.27 -6.52
C GLN A 28 -1.47 9.17 -7.61
N ASP A 29 -2.31 9.46 -8.61
CA ASP A 29 -1.98 10.44 -9.64
C ASP A 29 -2.12 11.85 -9.06
N TYR A 30 -1.03 12.62 -9.17
CA TYR A 30 -0.92 14.03 -8.80
C TYR A 30 -0.54 14.84 -10.04
N ASP A 31 -1.01 16.09 -10.15
CA ASP A 31 -0.63 16.99 -11.25
C ASP A 31 0.81 17.48 -11.07
N ILE A 32 1.19 17.73 -9.81
CA ILE A 32 2.52 18.18 -9.43
C ILE A 32 2.97 17.39 -8.20
N ALA A 33 4.20 16.89 -8.22
CA ALA A 33 4.83 16.22 -7.09
C ALA A 33 6.13 16.95 -6.70
N ILE A 34 6.22 17.39 -5.46
CA ILE A 34 7.43 17.95 -4.85
C ILE A 34 8.06 16.85 -4.00
N LEU A 35 9.25 16.39 -4.39
CA LEU A 35 9.94 15.27 -3.74
C LEU A 35 11.05 15.76 -2.81
N ASN A 36 11.20 15.10 -1.67
CA ASN A 36 12.27 15.33 -0.68
C ASN A 36 12.38 16.80 -0.22
N GLY A 37 11.27 17.52 -0.19
CA GLY A 37 11.22 18.90 0.30
C GLY A 37 11.10 18.95 1.83
N ARG A 38 11.46 20.09 2.41
CA ARG A 38 11.16 20.37 3.82
C ARG A 38 9.77 21.00 3.92
N VAL A 39 8.88 20.32 4.63
CA VAL A 39 7.50 20.77 4.87
C VAL A 39 7.45 21.33 6.28
N MET A 40 7.08 22.61 6.37
CA MET A 40 6.81 23.29 7.63
C MET A 40 5.32 23.61 7.68
N ASP A 41 4.61 22.96 8.59
CA ASP A 41 3.18 23.17 8.82
C ASP A 41 2.96 23.70 10.25
N PRO A 42 2.68 25.01 10.42
CA PRO A 42 2.48 25.63 11.71
C PRO A 42 1.17 25.21 12.40
N GLU A 43 0.19 24.69 11.66
CA GLU A 43 -1.07 24.22 12.25
C GLU A 43 -0.83 22.96 13.09
N THR A 44 -0.01 22.05 12.57
CA THR A 44 0.37 20.82 13.28
C THR A 44 1.70 20.90 14.02
N ASN A 45 2.39 22.06 13.94
CA ASN A 45 3.80 22.23 14.33
C ASN A 45 4.73 21.18 13.69
N PHE A 46 4.39 20.69 12.50
CA PHE A 46 5.20 19.73 11.79
C PHE A 46 6.34 20.43 11.05
N ASP A 47 7.55 19.90 11.21
CA ASP A 47 8.71 20.37 10.47
C ASP A 47 9.63 19.18 10.12
N GLY A 48 9.71 18.84 8.85
CA GLY A 48 10.50 17.70 8.40
C GLY A 48 10.51 17.46 6.90
N VAL A 49 11.32 16.49 6.46
CA VAL A 49 11.46 16.14 5.03
C VAL A 49 10.32 15.21 4.58
N ARG A 50 9.57 15.59 3.55
CA ARG A 50 8.43 14.82 2.99
C ARG A 50 8.26 15.04 1.49
N ASN A 51 7.47 14.17 0.88
CA ASN A 51 6.96 14.32 -0.48
C ASN A 51 5.56 14.94 -0.41
N VAL A 52 5.25 15.91 -1.28
CA VAL A 52 3.96 16.60 -1.35
C VAL A 52 3.40 16.45 -2.76
N GLY A 53 2.18 15.92 -2.86
CA GLY A 53 1.43 15.83 -4.11
C GLY A 53 0.31 16.87 -4.17
N ILE A 54 0.17 17.56 -5.30
CA ILE A 54 -0.89 18.54 -5.57
C ILE A 54 -1.78 17.96 -6.67
N LYS A 55 -3.10 18.03 -6.47
CA LYS A 55 -4.11 17.52 -7.41
C LYS A 55 -5.26 18.53 -7.53
N GLY A 56 -5.70 18.80 -8.75
CA GLY A 56 -6.79 19.73 -9.06
C GLY A 56 -6.37 21.19 -8.95
N GLY A 57 -5.23 21.54 -9.57
CA GLY A 57 -4.59 22.86 -9.50
C GLY A 57 -5.48 24.06 -9.82
#